data_AF-A0A1H1HJ60-F1
#
_entry.id   AF-A0A1H1HJ60-F1
#
_cell.length_a   1.000
_cell.length_b   1.000
_cell.length_c   1.000
_cell.angle_alpha   90.00
_cell.angle_beta   90.00
_cell.angle_gamma   90.00
#
_symmetry.space_group_name_H-M   'P 1'
#
loop_
_entity.id
_entity.type
_entity.pdbx_description
1 polymer ?
#
loop_
_entity_poly.entity_id
_entity_poly.type
_entity_poly.pdbx_seq_one_letter_code
_entity_poly.pdbx_strand_id
1 'polypeptide(L)'
;MSTRDSLERTGATLILFGVWAAIVLGPMFFPEADPPPPEIRFTTTAVAFLVIGQMWNIDFERAIDGITISIEDRPRNDDGD
;
A
#
# COMPACT_ATOMS: atom_id res chain seq x y z
N MET A 1 -3.08 1.51 -23.34
CA MET A 1 -3.30 2.40 -22.18
C MET A 1 -2.41 3.62 -22.40
N SER A 2 -2.97 4.83 -22.42
CA SER A 2 -2.19 6.03 -22.72
C SER A 2 -1.29 6.36 -21.53
N THR A 3 -0.09 6.89 -21.77
CA THR A 3 0.80 7.38 -20.71
C THR A 3 0.09 8.38 -19.80
N ARG A 4 -0.86 9.16 -20.35
CA ARG A 4 -1.68 10.11 -19.58
C ARG A 4 -2.58 9.41 -18.56
N ASP A 5 -3.27 8.34 -18.94
CA ASP A 5 -4.13 7.56 -18.02
C ASP A 5 -3.30 6.96 -16.87
N SER A 6 -2.08 6.49 -17.17
CA SER A 6 -1.16 5.97 -16.16
C SER A 6 -0.68 7.07 -15.21
N LEU A 7 -0.42 8.27 -15.71
CA LEU A 7 0.07 9.40 -14.94
C LEU A 7 -1.03 10.00 -14.04
N GLU A 8 -2.26 10.06 -14.53
CA GLU A 8 -3.45 10.42 -13.74
C GLU A 8 -3.72 9.42 -12.62
N ARG A 9 -3.68 8.12 -12.92
CA ARG A 9 -3.84 7.04 -11.91
C ARG A 9 -2.73 7.10 -10.85
N THR A 10 -1.49 7.36 -11.26
CA THR A 10 -0.36 7.53 -10.35
C THR A 10 -0.53 8.78 -9.48
N GLY A 11 -0.90 9.91 -10.08
CA GLY A 11 -1.16 11.16 -9.36
C GLY A 11 -2.29 11.00 -8.33
N ALA A 12 -3.39 10.37 -8.71
CA ALA A 12 -4.50 10.08 -7.81
C ALA A 12 -4.10 9.15 -6.66
N THR A 13 -3.26 8.15 -6.94
CA THR A 13 -2.71 7.26 -5.91
C THR A 13 -1.83 8.03 -4.92
N LEU A 14 -0.96 8.92 -5.41
CA LEU A 14 -0.10 9.74 -4.56
C LEU A 14 -0.90 10.72 -3.70
N ILE A 15 -1.92 11.37 -4.25
CA ILE A 15 -2.81 12.26 -3.49
C ILE A 15 -3.54 11.48 -2.41
N LEU A 16 -4.16 10.35 -2.76
CA LEU A 16 -4.88 9.51 -1.81
C LEU A 16 -3.95 9.01 -0.70
N PHE A 17 -2.76 8.53 -1.06
CA PHE A 17 -1.75 8.09 -0.10
C PHE A 17 -1.29 9.23 0.81
N GLY A 18 -1.07 10.42 0.27
CA GLY A 18 -0.70 11.60 1.05
C GLY A 18 -1.77 12.01 2.06
N VAL A 19 -3.05 12.01 1.65
CA VAL A 19 -4.18 12.30 2.55
C VAL A 19 -4.30 11.24 3.64
N TRP A 20 -4.23 9.96 3.27
CA TRP A 20 -4.25 8.86 4.23
C TRP A 20 -3.08 8.95 5.23
N ALA A 21 -1.86 9.20 4.75
CA ALA A 21 -0.67 9.32 5.58
C ALA A 21 -0.78 10.52 6.53
N ALA A 22 -1.33 11.65 6.09
CA ALA A 22 -1.59 12.80 6.95
C ALA A 22 -2.58 12.47 8.07
N ILE A 23 -3.64 11.70 7.80
CA ILE A 23 -4.63 11.30 8.82
C ILE A 23 -4.04 10.31 9.82
N VAL A 24 -3.28 9.32 9.34
CA VAL A 24 -2.78 8.21 10.19
C VAL A 24 -1.49 8.58 10.90
N LEU A 25 -0.56 9.24 10.22
CA LEU A 25 0.76 9.62 10.74
C LEU A 25 0.82 11.06 11.24
N GLY A 26 -0.13 11.93 10.87
CA GLY A 26 -0.18 13.31 11.35
C GLY A 26 -0.02 13.45 12.86
N PRO A 27 -0.77 12.68 13.68
CA PRO A 27 -0.62 12.71 15.14
C PRO A 27 0.77 12.29 15.66
N MET A 28 1.55 11.54 14.87
CA MET A 28 2.93 11.18 15.21
C MET A 28 3.89 12.37 15.06
N PHE A 29 3.63 13.25 14.10
CA PHE A 29 4.45 14.43 13.82
C PHE A 29 3.94 15.70 14.53
N PHE A 30 2.65 15.74 14.87
CA PHE A 30 1.99 16.84 15.57
C PHE A 30 1.40 16.31 16.89
N PRO A 31 2.18 16.30 17.99
CA PRO A 31 1.77 15.70 19.27
C PRO A 31 0.60 16.44 19.96
N GLU A 32 0.23 17.63 19.48
CA GLU A 32 -0.94 18.39 19.93
C GLU A 32 -2.25 17.92 19.27
N ALA A 33 -2.16 17.07 18.23
CA ALA A 33 -3.32 16.47 17.60
C ALA A 33 -3.66 15.15 18.30
N ASP A 34 -4.88 15.06 18.85
CA ASP A 34 -5.37 13.81 19.41
C ASP A 34 -5.37 12.70 18.34
N PRO A 35 -4.79 11.51 18.62
CA PRO A 35 -4.78 10.44 17.67
C PRO A 35 -6.22 10.01 17.36
N PRO A 36 -6.56 9.77 16.08
CA PRO A 36 -7.89 9.34 15.71
C PRO A 36 -8.21 7.98 16.37
N PRO A 37 -9.50 7.75 16.72
CA PRO A 37 -9.95 6.48 17.25
C PRO A 37 -9.46 5.30 16.39
N PRO A 38 -9.11 4.16 17.00
CA PRO A 38 -8.64 2.99 16.27
C PRO A 38 -9.56 2.59 15.12
N GLU A 39 -10.90 2.66 15.30
CA GLU A 39 -11.84 2.35 14.22
C GLU A 39 -11.62 3.23 12.99
N ILE A 40 -11.43 4.54 13.17
CA ILE A 40 -11.20 5.47 12.05
C ILE A 40 -9.90 5.14 11.33
N ARG A 41 -8.84 4.77 12.07
CA ARG A 41 -7.57 4.37 11.44
C ARG A 41 -7.74 3.11 10.60
N PHE A 42 -8.44 2.10 11.11
CA PHE A 42 -8.67 0.86 10.38
C PHE A 42 -9.58 1.07 9.17
N THR A 43 -10.69 1.80 9.30
CA THR A 43 -11.63 2.05 8.19
C THR A 43 -10.98 2.91 7.11
N THR A 44 -10.29 3.99 7.47
CA THR A 44 -9.66 4.88 6.48
C THR A 44 -8.53 4.18 5.75
N THR A 45 -7.77 3.31 6.44
CA THR A 45 -6.77 2.44 5.81
C THR A 45 -7.40 1.43 4.87
N ALA A 46 -8.44 0.72 5.30
CA ALA A 46 -9.14 -0.24 4.46
C ALA A 46 -9.69 0.41 3.18
N VAL A 47 -10.34 1.58 3.32
CA VAL A 47 -10.89 2.34 2.18
C VAL A 47 -9.78 2.81 1.23
N ALA A 48 -8.69 3.38 1.74
CA ALA A 48 -7.58 3.83 0.91
C ALA A 48 -6.98 2.67 0.10
N PHE A 49 -6.72 1.53 0.75
CA PHE A 49 -6.16 0.36 0.09
C PHE A 49 -7.15 -0.32 -0.87
N LEU A 50 -8.45 -0.30 -0.58
CA LEU A 50 -9.50 -0.75 -1.51
C LEU A 50 -9.53 0.11 -2.78
N VAL A 51 -9.51 1.43 -2.62
CA VAL A 51 -9.52 2.37 -3.76
C VAL A 51 -8.25 2.23 -4.57
N ILE A 52 -7.08 2.06 -3.94
CA ILE A 52 -5.82 1.79 -4.64
C ILE A 52 -5.89 0.44 -5.36
N GLY A 53 -6.36 -0.63 -4.71
CA GLY A 53 -6.48 -1.96 -5.32
C GLY A 53 -7.43 -1.97 -6.52
N GLN A 54 -8.58 -1.32 -6.41
CA GLN A 54 -9.54 -1.13 -7.50
C GLN A 54 -8.97 -0.27 -8.62
N MET A 55 -8.33 0.85 -8.26
CA MET A 55 -7.65 1.70 -9.24
C MET A 55 -6.66 0.86 -10.01
N TRP A 56 -5.82 0.07 -9.34
CA TRP A 56 -4.72 -0.70 -9.92
C TRP A 56 -5.12 -2.06 -10.53
N ASN A 57 -6.37 -2.48 -10.39
CA ASN A 57 -6.87 -3.82 -10.74
C ASN A 57 -5.91 -4.90 -10.21
N ILE A 58 -5.54 -4.79 -8.94
CA ILE A 58 -4.62 -5.72 -8.29
C ILE A 58 -5.40 -6.99 -7.99
N ASP A 59 -5.13 -8.04 -8.77
CA ASP A 59 -5.52 -9.40 -8.41
C ASP A 59 -4.68 -9.81 -7.19
N PHE A 60 -5.31 -9.83 -6.02
CA PHE A 60 -4.66 -10.10 -4.74
C PHE A 60 -3.94 -11.46 -4.73
N GLU A 61 -4.50 -12.44 -5.45
CA GLU A 61 -3.90 -13.76 -5.68
C GLU A 61 -2.54 -13.64 -6.38
N ARG A 62 -2.45 -12.83 -7.45
CA ARG A 62 -1.20 -12.60 -8.19
C ARG A 62 -0.18 -11.77 -7.40
N ALA A 63 -0.65 -10.85 -6.57
CA ALA A 63 0.22 -10.06 -5.70
C ALA A 63 0.88 -10.91 -4.61
N ILE A 64 0.16 -11.87 -4.02
CA ILE A 64 0.73 -12.82 -3.06
C ILE A 64 1.64 -13.84 -3.76
N ASP A 65 1.30 -14.29 -4.97
CA ASP A 65 2.14 -15.19 -5.76
C ASP A 65 3.49 -14.54 -6.13
N GLY A 66 3.48 -13.26 -6.49
CA GLY A 66 4.71 -12.50 -6.75
C GLY A 66 5.61 -12.29 -5.52
N ILE A 67 5.01 -12.19 -4.33
CA ILE A 67 5.76 -12.08 -3.07
C ILE A 67 6.33 -13.44 -2.65
N THR A 68 5.59 -14.53 -2.85
CA THR A 68 6.05 -15.89 -2.53
C THR A 68 7.18 -16.35 -3.45
N ILE A 69 7.12 -16.04 -4.75
CA ILE A 69 8.23 -16.28 -5.69
C ILE A 69 9.51 -15.55 -5.23
N SER A 70 9.41 -14.32 -4.71
CA SER A 70 10.57 -13.57 -4.22
C SER A 70 11.18 -14.12 -2.92
N ILE A 71 10.45 -14.96 -2.17
CA ILE A 71 10.93 -15.55 -0.91
C ILE A 71 11.54 -16.94 -1.13
N GLU A 72 11.04 -17.70 -2.11
CA GLU A 72 11.57 -19.02 -2.46
C GLU A 72 12.88 -18.97 -3.26
N ASP A 73 13.18 -17.86 -3.94
CA ASP A 73 14.42 -17.67 -4.70
C ASP A 73 15.65 -17.32 -3.82
N ARG A 74 15.68 -17.81 -2.57
CA ARG A 74 16.94 -17.93 -1.83
C ARG A 74 17.56 -19.28 -2.21
N PRO A 75 18.63 -19.31 -3.04
CA PRO A 75 19.35 -20.55 -3.25
C PRO A 75 19.98 -20.93 -1.92
N ARG A 76 19.44 -21.99 -1.31
CA ARG A 76 20.06 -22.69 -0.20
C ARG A 76 21.29 -23.40 -0.77
N ASN A 77 22.40 -22.65 -0.89
CA ASN A 77 23.72 -23.23 -1.09
C ASN A 77 24.15 -23.79 0.27
N ASP A 78 23.74 -25.02 0.55
CA ASP A 78 24.29 -25.85 1.59
C ASP A 78 24.64 -27.20 0.97
N ASP A 79 25.79 -27.72 1.40
CA ASP A 79 26.32 -29.07 1.16
C ASP A 79 26.97 -29.27 -0.23
N GLY A 80 28.28 -29.45 -0.39
CA GLY A 80 29.25 -30.11 0.48
C GLY A 80 29.65 -31.45 -0.14
N ASP A 81 30.71 -31.46 -0.94
CA ASP A 81 31.55 -32.63 -1.24
C ASP A 81 32.95 -32.18 -1.69
#